data_AF-A0A7Y3I1H4-F1
#
_entry.id   AF-A0A7Y3I1H4-F1
#
_cell.length_a   1.000
_cell.length_b   1.000
_cell.length_c   1.000
_cell.angle_alpha   90.00
_cell.angle_beta   90.00
_cell.angle_gamma   90.00
#
_symmetry.space_group_name_H-M   'P 1'
#
loop_
_entity.id
_entity.type
_entity.pdbx_description
1 polymer ?
#
loop_
_entity_poly.entity_id
_entity_poly.type
_entity_poly.pdbx_seq_one_letter_code
_entity_poly.pdbx_strand_id
1 'polypeptide(L)'
;MTSRRPDFVSRRPEAIRLAGLAAGSALLGLTLVGCGGGEPEATVAVAPPPVRQAPPPAPPKPAVIPVSQLMTDLSIDERIVLPEDKAPRTTEERVAVLEFFDAFARGDTQTLGTMMSALDRMELEALRESGAWTPTIDGIAEVMVEAGPGPFDEKCVLALFEVDGEFQPQLWYYTQADADGFSFEAAPTPPGVIDKLYGDDWIARWHELLAEEMALANALDAEFERTQVNLSQREGGSGPGGAAPAPGSPSRPGFGPGGGGGRRPIGKKRKPPGAMPGG
;
A
#
# COMPACT_ATOMS: atom_id res chain seq x y z
N MET A 1 -5.21 -19.97 47.97
CA MET A 1 -5.17 -20.37 46.54
C MET A 1 -4.29 -19.39 45.81
N THR A 2 -3.18 -19.89 45.30
CA THR A 2 -1.93 -19.17 45.08
C THR A 2 -1.87 -18.64 43.65
N SER A 3 -1.76 -17.31 43.52
CA SER A 3 -1.58 -16.59 42.26
C SER A 3 -0.16 -16.83 41.72
N ARG A 4 -0.04 -17.32 40.48
CA ARG A 4 1.22 -17.33 39.71
C ARG A 4 1.06 -16.45 38.49
N ARG A 5 1.80 -15.34 38.48
CA ARG A 5 2.13 -14.56 37.29
C ARG A 5 3.23 -15.30 36.51
N PRO A 6 3.20 -15.33 35.17
CA PRO A 6 4.36 -15.77 34.40
C PRO A 6 5.40 -14.65 34.27
N ASP A 7 6.66 -15.05 34.42
CA ASP A 7 7.84 -14.21 34.47
C ASP A 7 8.22 -13.59 33.12
N PHE A 8 8.53 -12.30 33.18
CA PHE A 8 9.02 -11.47 32.09
C PHE A 8 10.52 -11.75 31.88
N VAL A 9 10.88 -12.51 30.84
CA VAL A 9 12.29 -12.76 30.49
C VAL A 9 12.83 -11.60 29.65
N SER A 10 13.58 -10.73 30.32
CA SER A 10 14.39 -9.66 29.74
C SER A 10 15.58 -10.26 28.96
N ARG A 11 15.67 -10.00 27.64
CA ARG A 11 16.91 -10.17 26.87
C ARG A 11 17.56 -8.80 26.64
N ARG A 12 18.77 -8.64 27.19
CA ARG A 12 19.65 -7.48 26.97
C ARG A 12 20.43 -7.64 25.64
N PRO A 13 20.87 -6.53 25.03
CA PRO A 13 21.69 -6.55 23.81
C PRO A 13 23.16 -6.84 24.13
N GLU A 14 23.79 -7.70 23.33
CA GLU A 14 25.25 -7.87 23.33
C GLU A 14 25.90 -6.87 22.36
N ALA A 15 26.88 -6.15 22.88
CA ALA A 15 27.81 -5.33 22.13
C ALA A 15 29.23 -5.88 22.31
N ILE A 16 30.11 -5.41 21.42
CA ILE A 16 31.58 -5.36 21.52
C ILE A 16 32.30 -6.61 20.99
N ARG A 17 33.08 -6.43 19.91
CA ARG A 17 34.55 -6.56 19.94
C ARG A 17 35.23 -5.58 18.98
N LEU A 18 35.85 -4.56 19.58
CA LEU A 18 37.01 -3.85 19.03
C LEU A 18 38.19 -4.85 18.95
N ALA A 19 38.93 -4.81 17.85
CA ALA A 19 40.34 -5.20 17.83
C ALA A 19 41.13 -4.03 17.23
N GLY A 20 42.06 -3.50 18.01
CA GLY A 20 42.93 -2.39 17.63
C GLY A 20 44.36 -2.82 17.36
N LEU A 21 45.13 -1.77 17.01
CA LEU A 21 46.59 -1.59 17.07
C LEU A 21 47.49 -2.24 16.01
N ALA A 22 48.14 -1.36 15.23
CA ALA A 22 49.57 -0.97 15.35
C ALA A 22 50.02 -0.32 14.01
N ALA A 23 50.23 0.99 13.90
CA ALA A 23 51.41 1.78 14.33
C ALA A 23 52.68 1.51 13.50
N GLY A 24 53.26 2.55 12.88
CA GLY A 24 54.68 2.53 12.45
C GLY A 24 55.04 3.41 11.26
N SER A 25 55.45 4.65 11.54
CA SER A 25 56.00 5.68 10.64
C SER A 25 57.33 5.31 9.96
N ALA A 26 57.66 5.95 8.82
CA ALA A 26 58.93 6.66 8.61
C ALA A 26 59.02 7.37 7.24
N LEU A 27 59.36 8.66 7.27
CA LEU A 27 59.85 9.47 6.17
C LEU A 27 61.24 8.99 5.70
N LEU A 28 61.60 9.19 4.42
CA LEU A 28 62.67 10.12 3.98
C LEU A 28 62.85 10.07 2.46
N GLY A 29 63.07 11.24 1.85
CA GLY A 29 63.39 11.39 0.44
C GLY A 29 64.86 11.68 0.14
N LEU A 30 65.20 11.50 -1.14
CA LEU A 30 66.26 12.12 -1.96
C LEU A 30 67.75 11.93 -1.60
N THR A 31 68.48 11.27 -2.52
CA THR A 31 69.83 11.71 -2.96
C THR A 31 70.06 11.41 -4.45
N LEU A 32 70.76 12.34 -5.10
CA LEU A 32 71.32 12.32 -6.46
C LEU A 32 72.58 11.43 -6.58
N VAL A 33 72.99 11.15 -7.83
CA VAL A 33 74.32 10.76 -8.40
C VAL A 33 74.05 9.69 -9.48
N GLY A 34 74.51 9.74 -10.73
CA GLY A 34 75.68 10.39 -11.32
C GLY A 34 76.44 9.31 -12.11
N CYS A 35 76.45 9.48 -13.44
CA CYS A 35 77.02 8.67 -14.52
C CYS A 35 78.32 7.86 -14.22
N GLY A 36 78.38 6.60 -14.68
CA GLY A 36 79.63 5.86 -14.84
C GLY A 36 79.50 4.38 -15.25
N GLY A 37 79.68 4.09 -16.54
CA GLY A 37 80.44 2.94 -17.05
C GLY A 37 79.85 1.51 -17.04
N GLY A 38 79.48 1.02 -18.23
CA GLY A 38 79.97 -0.25 -18.82
C GLY A 38 79.48 -1.62 -18.28
N GLU A 39 78.47 -2.20 -18.98
CA GLU A 39 78.21 -3.63 -19.32
C GLU A 39 78.12 -4.72 -18.21
N PRO A 40 77.43 -5.87 -18.46
CA PRO A 40 76.27 -6.16 -19.33
C PRO A 40 75.10 -6.83 -18.56
N GLU A 41 74.03 -7.10 -19.32
CA GLU A 41 72.71 -7.62 -18.96
C GLU A 41 72.60 -8.64 -17.81
N ALA A 42 71.76 -8.29 -16.82
CA ALA A 42 70.96 -9.25 -16.07
C ALA A 42 69.49 -8.83 -16.23
N THR A 43 68.75 -9.54 -17.08
CA THR A 43 67.32 -9.37 -17.27
C THR A 43 66.59 -9.64 -15.96
N VAL A 44 66.19 -8.59 -15.26
CA VAL A 44 65.25 -8.70 -14.14
C VAL A 44 63.89 -9.07 -14.74
N ALA A 45 63.49 -10.32 -14.56
CA ALA A 45 62.14 -10.76 -14.88
C ALA A 45 61.15 -9.95 -14.03
N VAL A 46 60.43 -9.03 -14.66
CA VAL A 46 59.27 -8.36 -14.06
C VAL A 46 58.23 -9.46 -13.83
N ALA A 47 57.98 -9.79 -12.57
CA ALA A 47 56.90 -10.70 -12.20
C ALA A 47 55.59 -10.14 -12.78
N PRO A 48 54.80 -10.96 -13.50
CA PRO A 48 53.53 -10.49 -14.04
C PRO A 48 52.63 -10.01 -12.89
N PRO A 49 51.87 -8.91 -13.08
CA PRO A 49 50.97 -8.41 -12.05
C PRO A 49 50.01 -9.53 -11.64
N PRO A 50 49.67 -9.66 -10.35
CA PRO A 50 48.73 -10.67 -9.91
C PRO A 50 47.43 -10.48 -10.69
N VAL A 51 47.05 -11.52 -11.42
CA VAL A 51 45.79 -11.57 -12.16
C VAL A 51 44.69 -11.34 -11.12
N ARG A 52 44.03 -10.17 -11.18
CA ARG A 52 42.82 -9.92 -10.40
C ARG A 52 41.82 -10.98 -10.81
N GLN A 53 41.54 -11.93 -9.92
CA GLN A 53 40.46 -12.87 -10.13
C GLN A 53 39.18 -12.04 -10.29
N ALA A 54 38.47 -12.26 -11.40
CA ALA A 54 37.16 -11.66 -11.59
C ALA A 54 36.29 -12.08 -10.40
N PRO A 55 35.48 -11.16 -9.82
CA PRO A 55 34.55 -11.53 -8.77
C PRO A 55 33.68 -12.70 -9.27
N PRO A 56 33.39 -13.69 -8.41
CA PRO A 56 32.53 -14.80 -8.80
C PRO A 56 31.18 -14.25 -9.31
N PRO A 57 30.60 -14.88 -10.35
CA PRO A 57 29.33 -14.44 -10.90
C PRO A 57 28.26 -14.43 -9.79
N ALA A 58 27.43 -13.39 -9.79
CA ALA A 58 26.33 -13.28 -8.83
C ALA A 58 25.42 -14.50 -8.94
N PRO A 59 24.88 -15.01 -7.81
CA PRO A 59 23.95 -16.14 -7.85
C PRO A 59 22.73 -15.79 -8.71
N PRO A 60 22.17 -16.77 -9.46
CA PRO A 60 20.97 -16.54 -10.25
C PRO A 60 19.82 -16.12 -9.32
N LYS A 61 19.02 -15.13 -9.75
CA LYS A 61 17.82 -14.73 -9.03
C LYS A 61 16.88 -15.95 -8.91
N PRO A 62 16.21 -16.14 -7.75
CA PRO A 62 15.17 -17.16 -7.64
C PRO A 62 14.16 -17.04 -8.78
N ALA A 63 13.77 -18.16 -9.37
CA ALA A 63 12.75 -18.18 -10.42
C ALA A 63 11.37 -17.88 -9.79
N VAL A 64 10.65 -16.92 -10.37
CA VAL A 64 9.28 -16.59 -9.96
C VAL A 64 8.34 -17.63 -10.56
N ILE A 65 7.44 -18.19 -9.75
CA ILE A 65 6.44 -19.16 -10.21
C ILE A 65 5.32 -18.41 -10.97
N PRO A 66 4.93 -18.85 -12.18
CA PRO A 66 3.84 -18.23 -12.94
C PRO A 66 2.49 -18.28 -12.22
N VAL A 67 1.65 -17.26 -12.41
CA VAL A 67 0.31 -17.20 -11.78
C VAL A 67 -0.52 -18.44 -12.12
N SER A 68 -0.54 -18.86 -13.39
CA SER A 68 -1.32 -20.02 -13.82
C SER A 68 -0.97 -21.32 -13.09
N GLN A 69 0.32 -21.47 -12.74
CA GLN A 69 0.77 -22.61 -11.96
C GLN A 69 0.30 -22.48 -10.51
N LEU A 70 0.44 -21.30 -9.89
CA LEU A 70 -0.03 -21.06 -8.52
C LEU A 70 -1.55 -21.23 -8.39
N MET A 71 -2.33 -20.77 -9.37
CA MET A 71 -3.79 -20.99 -9.44
C MET A 71 -4.14 -22.47 -9.32
N THR A 72 -3.36 -23.34 -9.99
CA THR A 72 -3.55 -24.79 -9.96
C THR A 72 -3.06 -25.40 -8.64
N ASP A 73 -1.82 -25.09 -8.24
CA ASP A 73 -1.15 -25.68 -7.08
C ASP A 73 -1.89 -25.34 -5.77
N LEU A 74 -2.44 -24.13 -5.67
CA LEU A 74 -3.20 -23.65 -4.50
C LEU A 74 -4.71 -23.88 -4.62
N SER A 75 -5.21 -24.39 -5.75
CA SER A 75 -6.64 -24.56 -6.03
C SER A 75 -7.46 -23.27 -5.87
N ILE A 76 -6.93 -22.17 -6.41
CA ILE A 76 -7.56 -20.84 -6.34
C ILE A 76 -8.90 -20.83 -7.09
N ASP A 77 -9.88 -20.12 -6.54
CA ASP A 77 -11.20 -19.90 -7.15
C ASP A 77 -11.09 -19.31 -8.55
N GLU A 78 -11.81 -19.89 -9.51
CA GLU A 78 -11.75 -19.52 -10.93
C GLU A 78 -12.27 -18.12 -11.23
N ARG A 79 -13.02 -17.51 -10.30
CA ARG A 79 -13.48 -16.13 -10.40
C ARG A 79 -12.35 -15.12 -10.28
N ILE A 80 -11.18 -15.53 -9.78
CA ILE A 80 -10.03 -14.64 -9.61
C ILE A 80 -9.24 -14.58 -10.91
N VAL A 81 -9.08 -13.37 -11.42
CA VAL A 81 -8.32 -13.08 -12.64
C VAL A 81 -7.15 -12.19 -12.28
N LEU A 82 -5.95 -12.77 -12.20
CA LEU A 82 -4.69 -12.05 -12.02
C LEU A 82 -3.81 -12.23 -13.28
N PRO A 83 -3.76 -11.25 -14.19
CA PRO A 83 -2.89 -11.31 -15.36
C PRO A 83 -1.40 -11.36 -14.97
N GLU A 84 -0.61 -12.14 -15.70
CA GLU A 84 0.82 -12.35 -15.41
C GLU A 84 1.64 -11.05 -15.48
N ASP A 85 1.29 -10.13 -16.37
CA ASP A 85 1.91 -8.81 -16.53
C ASP A 85 1.50 -7.80 -15.45
N LYS A 86 0.40 -8.10 -14.74
CA LYS A 86 -0.12 -7.30 -13.62
C LYS A 86 0.14 -7.96 -12.26
N ALA A 87 0.87 -9.08 -12.22
CA ALA A 87 1.15 -9.82 -11.00
C ALA A 87 2.35 -9.25 -10.22
N PRO A 88 2.42 -9.49 -8.90
CA PRO A 88 3.59 -9.15 -8.10
C PRO A 88 4.89 -9.79 -8.64
N ARG A 89 6.05 -9.25 -8.22
CA ARG A 89 7.34 -9.63 -8.80
C ARG A 89 8.01 -10.82 -8.11
N THR A 90 7.46 -11.30 -7.00
CA THR A 90 7.97 -12.48 -6.28
C THR A 90 6.88 -13.52 -6.13
N THR A 91 7.29 -14.78 -5.95
CA THR A 91 6.36 -15.90 -5.75
C THR A 91 5.57 -15.71 -4.46
N GLU A 92 6.22 -15.27 -3.39
CA GLU A 92 5.62 -15.09 -2.07
C GLU A 92 4.51 -14.03 -2.09
N GLU A 93 4.73 -12.93 -2.80
CA GLU A 93 3.71 -11.88 -2.98
C GLU A 93 2.54 -12.37 -3.84
N ARG A 94 2.82 -13.15 -4.89
CA ARG A 94 1.76 -13.73 -5.74
C ARG A 94 0.87 -14.68 -4.95
N VAL A 95 1.47 -15.56 -4.14
CA VAL A 95 0.74 -16.47 -3.26
C VAL A 95 -0.16 -15.67 -2.32
N ALA A 96 0.38 -14.67 -1.63
CA ALA A 96 -0.39 -13.86 -0.70
C ALA A 96 -1.57 -13.12 -1.36
N VAL A 97 -1.36 -12.53 -2.54
CA VAL A 97 -2.42 -11.85 -3.28
C VAL A 97 -3.52 -12.84 -3.70
N LEU A 98 -3.13 -14.01 -4.22
CA LEU A 98 -4.08 -15.03 -4.65
C LEU A 98 -4.89 -15.59 -3.48
N GLU A 99 -4.24 -15.96 -2.38
CA GLU A 99 -4.91 -16.48 -1.17
C GLU A 99 -5.85 -15.44 -0.55
N PHE A 100 -5.45 -14.16 -0.54
CA PHE A 100 -6.28 -13.08 -0.02
C PHE A 100 -7.59 -12.95 -0.80
N PHE A 101 -7.53 -12.91 -2.14
CA PHE A 101 -8.74 -12.80 -2.96
C PHE A 101 -9.53 -14.12 -3.05
N ASP A 102 -8.88 -15.27 -2.88
CA ASP A 102 -9.55 -16.57 -2.79
C ASP A 102 -10.43 -16.64 -1.55
N ALA A 103 -9.91 -16.18 -0.42
CA ALA A 103 -10.67 -16.09 0.81
C ALA A 103 -11.87 -15.11 0.67
N PHE A 104 -11.74 -14.02 -0.10
CA PHE A 104 -12.87 -13.15 -0.46
C PHE A 104 -13.92 -13.88 -1.31
N ALA A 105 -13.50 -14.48 -2.42
CA ALA A 105 -14.41 -15.14 -3.35
C ALA A 105 -15.18 -16.27 -2.65
N ARG A 106 -14.50 -17.07 -1.81
CA ARG A 106 -15.09 -18.19 -1.07
C ARG A 106 -15.85 -17.78 0.19
N GLY A 107 -15.73 -16.53 0.63
CA GLY A 107 -16.30 -16.08 1.88
C GLY A 107 -15.62 -16.63 3.13
N ASP A 108 -14.35 -17.05 3.03
CA ASP A 108 -13.57 -17.54 4.16
C ASP A 108 -13.11 -16.37 5.05
N THR A 109 -14.02 -15.93 5.91
CA THR A 109 -13.76 -14.83 6.86
C THR A 109 -12.65 -15.18 7.85
N GLN A 110 -12.38 -16.46 8.11
CA GLN A 110 -11.32 -16.86 9.01
C GLN A 110 -9.96 -16.56 8.39
N THR A 111 -9.73 -17.01 7.16
CA THR A 111 -8.49 -16.74 6.42
C THR A 111 -8.32 -15.24 6.18
N LEU A 112 -9.35 -14.55 5.66
CA LEU A 112 -9.31 -13.09 5.47
C LEU A 112 -8.94 -12.35 6.76
N GLY A 113 -9.56 -12.72 7.88
CA GLY A 113 -9.32 -12.06 9.15
C GLY A 113 -7.87 -12.17 9.64
N THR A 114 -7.14 -13.22 9.25
CA THR A 114 -5.70 -13.35 9.57
C THR A 114 -4.80 -12.51 8.68
N MET A 115 -5.26 -12.19 7.47
CA MET A 115 -4.48 -11.44 6.47
C MET A 115 -4.81 -9.94 6.49
N MET A 116 -5.81 -9.50 7.26
CA MET A 116 -6.23 -8.10 7.32
C MET A 116 -5.60 -7.33 8.49
N SER A 117 -5.44 -6.02 8.26
CA SER A 117 -5.18 -5.03 9.31
C SER A 117 -6.21 -5.16 10.44
N ALA A 118 -5.85 -4.69 11.64
CA ALA A 118 -6.75 -4.78 12.79
C ALA A 118 -8.09 -4.05 12.55
N LEU A 119 -8.06 -2.90 11.85
CA LEU A 119 -9.26 -2.12 11.56
C LEU A 119 -10.15 -2.81 10.53
N ASP A 120 -9.57 -3.30 9.43
CA ASP A 120 -10.33 -3.99 8.38
C ASP A 120 -10.94 -5.31 8.89
N ARG A 121 -10.22 -6.01 9.77
CA ARG A 121 -10.75 -7.22 10.43
C ARG A 121 -11.96 -6.91 11.32
N MET A 122 -11.96 -5.77 12.00
CA MET A 122 -13.11 -5.36 12.81
C MET A 122 -14.34 -5.06 11.94
N GLU A 123 -14.13 -4.46 10.76
CA GLU A 123 -15.21 -4.23 9.79
C GLU A 123 -15.74 -5.55 9.22
N LEU A 124 -14.84 -6.47 8.83
CA LEU A 124 -15.23 -7.82 8.39
C LEU A 124 -16.09 -8.53 9.45
N GLU A 125 -15.71 -8.43 10.71
CA GLU A 125 -16.47 -9.01 11.82
C GLU A 125 -17.84 -8.34 11.98
N ALA A 126 -17.92 -7.01 11.88
CA ALA A 126 -19.19 -6.30 11.92
C ALA A 126 -20.13 -6.67 10.76
N LEU A 127 -19.59 -6.86 9.55
CA LEU A 127 -20.33 -7.35 8.38
C LEU A 127 -20.84 -8.79 8.60
N ARG A 128 -20.02 -9.63 9.26
CA ARG A 128 -20.40 -11.01 9.60
C ARG A 128 -21.50 -11.03 10.66
N GLU A 129 -21.36 -10.27 11.73
CA GLU A 129 -22.33 -10.19 12.83
C GLU A 129 -23.68 -9.60 12.39
N SER A 130 -23.66 -8.61 11.49
CA SER A 130 -24.88 -8.03 10.91
C SER A 130 -25.54 -8.92 9.86
N GLY A 131 -24.87 -9.97 9.40
CA GLY A 131 -25.33 -10.84 8.31
C GLY A 131 -25.22 -10.21 6.91
N ALA A 132 -24.56 -9.06 6.78
CA ALA A 132 -24.35 -8.37 5.52
C ALA A 132 -23.25 -9.00 4.65
N TRP A 133 -22.35 -9.79 5.26
CA TRP A 133 -21.24 -10.44 4.56
C TRP A 133 -21.69 -11.40 3.44
N THR A 134 -22.48 -12.42 3.79
CA THR A 134 -22.87 -13.48 2.83
C THR A 134 -23.58 -12.94 1.59
N PRO A 135 -24.59 -12.04 1.69
CA PRO A 135 -25.20 -11.44 0.50
C PRO A 135 -24.22 -10.66 -0.39
N THR A 136 -23.16 -10.08 0.20
CA THR A 136 -22.15 -9.30 -0.54
C THR A 136 -21.28 -10.21 -1.39
N ILE A 137 -20.88 -11.37 -0.86
CA ILE A 137 -19.97 -12.30 -1.56
C ILE A 137 -20.69 -13.26 -2.51
N ASP A 138 -21.96 -13.61 -2.24
CA ASP A 138 -22.73 -14.53 -3.07
C ASP A 138 -22.97 -13.97 -4.48
N GLY A 139 -22.97 -12.64 -4.63
CA GLY A 139 -23.12 -11.96 -5.91
C GLY A 139 -21.83 -11.84 -6.73
N ILE A 140 -20.67 -12.24 -6.19
CA ILE A 140 -19.37 -12.12 -6.87
C ILE A 140 -19.31 -13.08 -8.05
N ALA A 141 -19.30 -12.52 -9.26
CA ALA A 141 -19.13 -13.23 -10.52
C ALA A 141 -17.67 -13.30 -10.97
N GLU A 142 -16.89 -12.25 -10.72
CA GLU A 142 -15.47 -12.15 -11.11
C GLU A 142 -14.75 -11.19 -10.15
N VAL A 143 -13.45 -11.42 -9.94
CA VAL A 143 -12.54 -10.53 -9.22
C VAL A 143 -11.32 -10.30 -10.11
N MET A 144 -11.27 -9.15 -10.80
CA MET A 144 -10.11 -8.75 -11.59
C MET A 144 -9.08 -8.09 -10.68
N VAL A 145 -7.85 -8.57 -10.70
CA VAL A 145 -6.80 -8.16 -9.78
C VAL A 145 -5.61 -7.59 -10.56
N GLU A 146 -5.14 -6.41 -10.17
CA GLU A 146 -3.91 -5.80 -10.68
C GLU A 146 -3.02 -5.38 -9.51
N ALA A 147 -1.76 -5.80 -9.50
CA ALA A 147 -0.75 -5.32 -8.57
C ALA A 147 0.06 -4.18 -9.19
N GLY A 148 0.50 -3.25 -8.36
CA GLY A 148 1.27 -2.10 -8.81
C GLY A 148 1.87 -1.30 -7.66
N PRO A 149 2.73 -0.32 -7.99
CA PRO A 149 3.31 0.56 -7.00
C PRO A 149 2.29 1.64 -6.58
N GLY A 150 2.23 1.89 -5.28
CA GLY A 150 1.59 3.06 -4.70
C GLY A 150 2.56 4.23 -4.51
N PRO A 151 2.12 5.29 -3.82
CA PRO A 151 2.99 6.36 -3.37
C PRO A 151 4.18 5.80 -2.59
N PHE A 152 5.36 6.39 -2.78
CA PHE A 152 6.59 5.98 -2.07
C PHE A 152 7.01 4.51 -2.28
N ASP A 153 6.62 3.90 -3.42
CA ASP A 153 6.94 2.50 -3.78
C ASP A 153 6.30 1.47 -2.82
N GLU A 154 5.20 1.85 -2.16
CA GLU A 154 4.37 0.92 -1.40
C GLU A 154 3.74 -0.12 -2.32
N LYS A 155 3.62 -1.36 -1.86
CA LYS A 155 3.03 -2.43 -2.66
C LYS A 155 1.52 -2.37 -2.55
N CYS A 156 0.86 -2.27 -3.70
CA CYS A 156 -0.58 -2.15 -3.78
C CYS A 156 -1.16 -3.23 -4.67
N VAL A 157 -2.40 -3.59 -4.38
CA VAL A 157 -3.22 -4.43 -5.26
C VAL A 157 -4.62 -3.85 -5.34
N LEU A 158 -5.10 -3.66 -6.57
CA LEU A 158 -6.45 -3.21 -6.86
C LEU A 158 -7.28 -4.41 -7.30
N ALA A 159 -8.43 -4.59 -6.66
CA ALA A 159 -9.43 -5.56 -7.08
C ALA A 159 -10.69 -4.85 -7.60
N LEU A 160 -11.18 -5.28 -8.75
CA LEU A 160 -12.50 -4.93 -9.27
C LEU A 160 -13.40 -6.15 -9.09
N PHE A 161 -14.31 -6.07 -8.13
CA PHE A 161 -15.31 -7.11 -7.89
C PHE A 161 -16.51 -6.87 -8.82
N GLU A 162 -16.81 -7.81 -9.71
CA GLU A 162 -18.08 -7.84 -10.42
C GLU A 162 -19.14 -8.48 -9.50
N VAL A 163 -20.05 -7.67 -8.96
CA VAL A 163 -21.12 -8.10 -8.08
C VAL A 163 -22.46 -7.72 -8.71
N ASP A 164 -23.31 -8.71 -8.99
CA ASP A 164 -24.62 -8.51 -9.62
C ASP A 164 -24.59 -7.69 -10.93
N GLY A 165 -23.46 -7.75 -11.66
CA GLY A 165 -23.24 -7.02 -12.92
C GLY A 165 -22.83 -5.54 -12.75
N GLU A 166 -22.49 -5.13 -11.54
CA GLU A 166 -21.84 -3.85 -11.24
C GLU A 166 -20.40 -4.08 -10.75
N PHE A 167 -19.50 -3.15 -11.07
CA PHE A 167 -18.11 -3.22 -10.59
C PHE A 167 -17.93 -2.42 -9.31
N GLN A 168 -17.38 -3.05 -8.29
CA GLN A 168 -17.01 -2.45 -7.01
C GLN A 168 -15.48 -2.53 -6.87
N PRO A 169 -14.75 -1.41 -7.05
CA PRO A 169 -13.31 -1.42 -6.97
C PRO A 169 -12.83 -1.17 -5.52
N GLN A 170 -11.81 -1.89 -5.07
CA GLN A 170 -11.16 -1.68 -3.78
C GLN A 170 -9.65 -1.86 -3.92
N LEU A 171 -8.90 -0.84 -3.50
CA LEU A 171 -7.44 -0.87 -3.43
C LEU A 171 -6.99 -1.33 -2.04
N TRP A 172 -5.95 -2.14 -1.99
CA TRP A 172 -5.31 -2.65 -0.78
C TRP A 172 -3.82 -2.39 -0.81
N TYR A 173 -3.26 -1.89 0.28
CA TYR A 173 -1.82 -1.92 0.54
C TYR A 173 -1.47 -3.24 1.18
N TYR A 174 -0.30 -3.80 0.87
CA TYR A 174 0.14 -5.03 1.53
C TYR A 174 1.61 -5.01 1.89
N THR A 175 1.90 -5.54 3.07
CA THR A 175 3.26 -5.60 3.61
C THR A 175 3.50 -6.97 4.23
N GLN A 176 4.77 -7.37 4.30
CA GLN A 176 5.15 -8.59 5.01
C GLN A 176 5.00 -8.34 6.52
N ALA A 177 4.09 -9.06 7.17
CA ALA A 177 3.79 -8.93 8.58
C ALA A 177 4.73 -9.77 9.44
N ASP A 178 4.92 -11.04 9.06
CA ASP A 178 5.76 -12.03 9.73
C ASP A 178 6.61 -12.80 8.68
N ALA A 179 7.42 -13.76 9.14
CA ALA A 179 8.34 -14.52 8.28
C ALA A 179 7.67 -15.12 7.02
N ASP A 180 6.41 -15.55 7.14
CA ASP A 180 5.68 -16.25 6.07
C ASP A 180 4.30 -15.62 5.76
N GLY A 181 3.98 -14.45 6.32
CA GLY A 181 2.64 -13.86 6.25
C GLY A 181 2.62 -12.42 5.76
N PHE A 182 1.59 -12.08 4.99
CA PHE A 182 1.31 -10.72 4.54
C PHE A 182 0.07 -10.14 5.23
N SER A 183 0.11 -8.85 5.55
CA SER A 183 -1.03 -8.09 6.02
C SER A 183 -1.47 -7.11 4.94
N PHE A 184 -2.78 -7.07 4.72
CA PHE A 184 -3.48 -6.21 3.78
C PHE A 184 -4.25 -5.14 4.53
N GLU A 185 -4.19 -3.90 4.04
CA GLU A 185 -4.89 -2.75 4.58
C GLU A 185 -5.67 -2.05 3.46
N ALA A 186 -6.96 -1.82 3.68
CA ALA A 186 -7.80 -1.16 2.68
C ALA A 186 -7.38 0.31 2.52
N ALA A 187 -7.13 0.73 1.28
CA ALA A 187 -7.00 2.14 0.98
C ALA A 187 -8.37 2.84 1.06
N PRO A 188 -8.41 4.14 1.40
CA PRO A 188 -9.64 4.93 1.27
C PRO A 188 -10.17 4.89 -0.16
N THR A 189 -11.48 4.73 -0.31
CA THR A 189 -12.15 4.67 -1.61
C THR A 189 -12.65 6.05 -2.02
N PRO A 190 -12.11 6.66 -3.10
CA PRO A 190 -12.57 7.96 -3.57
C PRO A 190 -14.06 7.94 -3.96
N PRO A 191 -14.81 9.03 -3.72
CA PRO A 191 -16.20 9.11 -4.14
C PRO A 191 -16.36 8.96 -5.67
N GLY A 192 -17.22 8.02 -6.08
CA GLY A 192 -17.49 7.74 -7.49
C GLY A 192 -16.29 7.21 -8.26
N VAL A 193 -15.33 6.56 -7.58
CA VAL A 193 -14.07 6.09 -8.18
C VAL A 193 -14.30 5.26 -9.45
N ILE A 194 -15.32 4.40 -9.49
CA ILE A 194 -15.55 3.51 -10.64
C ILE A 194 -15.81 4.27 -11.95
N ASP A 195 -16.49 5.41 -11.90
CA ASP A 195 -16.75 6.25 -13.09
C ASP A 195 -15.50 7.05 -13.52
N LYS A 196 -14.46 7.08 -12.66
CA LYS A 196 -13.22 7.84 -12.83
C LYS A 196 -12.00 6.95 -13.08
N LEU A 197 -12.13 5.62 -12.98
CA LEU A 197 -11.10 4.66 -13.39
C LEU A 197 -11.18 4.47 -14.91
N TYR A 198 -10.22 5.06 -15.62
CA TYR A 198 -10.06 4.94 -17.07
C TYR A 198 -8.58 4.87 -17.44
N GLY A 199 -8.29 4.38 -18.64
CA GLY A 199 -6.92 4.14 -19.10
C GLY A 199 -6.38 2.79 -18.63
N ASP A 200 -5.05 2.65 -18.69
CA ASP A 200 -4.34 1.37 -18.52
C ASP A 200 -3.69 1.19 -17.13
N ASP A 201 -3.66 2.26 -16.33
CA ASP A 201 -3.07 2.28 -14.98
C ASP A 201 -4.09 2.78 -13.95
N TRP A 202 -4.91 1.86 -13.45
CA TRP A 202 -5.98 2.17 -12.52
C TRP A 202 -5.46 2.49 -11.11
N ILE A 203 -4.32 1.92 -10.71
CA ILE A 203 -3.70 2.20 -9.41
C ILE A 203 -3.18 3.63 -9.38
N ALA A 204 -2.44 4.06 -10.41
CA ALA A 204 -2.00 5.45 -10.53
C ALA A 204 -3.19 6.40 -10.49
N ARG A 205 -4.26 6.10 -11.25
CA ARG A 205 -5.46 6.94 -11.26
C ARG A 205 -6.16 6.99 -9.89
N TRP A 206 -6.18 5.90 -9.14
CA TRP A 206 -6.73 5.87 -7.78
C TRP A 206 -6.00 6.85 -6.87
N HIS A 207 -4.66 6.85 -6.90
CA HIS A 207 -3.87 7.75 -6.07
C HIS A 207 -3.96 9.21 -6.50
N GLU A 208 -4.08 9.50 -7.79
CA GLU A 208 -4.38 10.86 -8.28
C GLU A 208 -5.69 11.38 -7.68
N LEU A 209 -6.75 10.56 -7.69
CA LEU A 209 -8.03 10.93 -7.10
C LEU A 209 -7.91 11.21 -5.60
N LEU A 210 -7.17 10.39 -4.86
CA LEU A 210 -6.92 10.63 -3.44
C LEU A 210 -6.16 11.95 -3.20
N ALA A 211 -5.19 12.27 -4.06
CA ALA A 211 -4.44 13.52 -3.98
C ALA A 211 -5.32 14.75 -4.31
N GLU A 212 -6.20 14.65 -5.31
CA GLU A 212 -7.19 15.67 -5.67
C GLU A 212 -8.14 15.96 -4.48
N GLU A 213 -8.69 14.91 -3.86
CA GLU A 213 -9.59 15.03 -2.69
C GLU A 213 -8.86 15.65 -1.49
N MET A 214 -7.62 15.21 -1.21
CA MET A 214 -6.82 15.78 -0.12
C MET A 214 -6.48 17.25 -0.36
N ALA A 215 -6.18 17.64 -1.60
CA ALA A 215 -5.93 19.03 -1.96
C ALA A 215 -7.20 19.90 -1.77
N LEU A 216 -8.37 19.37 -2.14
CA LEU A 216 -9.65 20.06 -1.94
C LEU A 216 -9.97 20.22 -0.45
N ALA A 217 -9.79 19.18 0.36
CA ALA A 217 -9.99 19.25 1.81
C ALA A 217 -9.08 20.31 2.45
N ASN A 218 -7.78 20.31 2.12
CA ASN A 218 -6.83 21.30 2.62
C ASN A 218 -7.18 22.74 2.19
N ALA A 219 -7.67 22.93 0.96
CA ALA A 219 -8.09 24.23 0.47
C ALA A 219 -9.31 24.76 1.24
N LEU A 220 -10.28 23.89 1.53
CA LEU A 220 -11.47 24.24 2.32
C LEU A 220 -11.09 24.62 3.76
N ASP A 221 -10.22 23.85 4.42
CA ASP A 221 -9.74 24.18 5.76
C ASP A 221 -9.06 25.55 5.81
N ALA A 222 -8.23 25.86 4.80
CA ALA A 222 -7.60 27.18 4.67
C ALA A 222 -8.60 28.33 4.43
N GLU A 223 -9.75 28.07 3.80
CA GLU A 223 -10.84 29.05 3.64
C GLU A 223 -11.62 29.28 4.94
N PHE A 224 -11.89 28.20 5.69
CA PHE A 224 -12.54 28.29 7.00
C PHE A 224 -11.67 29.05 8.01
N GLU A 225 -10.36 28.79 8.06
CA GLU A 225 -9.44 29.52 8.93
C GLU A 225 -9.43 31.03 8.59
N ARG A 226 -9.33 31.40 7.31
CA ARG A 226 -9.40 32.80 6.86
C ARG A 226 -10.72 33.49 7.22
N THR A 227 -11.83 32.76 7.19
CA THR A 227 -13.15 33.29 7.56
C THR A 227 -13.28 33.49 9.07
N GLN A 228 -12.77 32.57 9.89
CA GLN A 228 -12.81 32.68 11.35
C GLN A 228 -11.92 33.82 11.88
N VAL A 229 -10.75 34.04 11.28
CA VAL A 229 -9.83 35.13 11.67
C VAL A 229 -10.43 36.52 11.38
N ASN A 230 -11.30 36.65 10.38
CA ASN A 230 -11.94 37.92 10.04
C ASN A 230 -13.15 38.28 10.92
N LEU A 231 -13.67 37.36 11.73
CA LEU A 231 -14.84 37.63 12.59
C LEU A 231 -14.46 38.22 13.96
N SER A 232 -13.19 38.15 14.35
CA SER A 232 -12.66 38.77 15.58
C SER A 232 -11.98 40.13 15.33
N GLN A 233 -11.61 40.44 14.10
CA GLN A 233 -11.13 41.77 13.70
C GLN A 233 -12.30 42.72 13.36
N ARG A 234 -13.12 43.01 14.38
CA ARG A 234 -13.93 44.22 14.42
C ARG A 234 -13.50 45.07 15.61
N GLU A 235 -12.35 45.73 15.47
CA GLU A 235 -12.02 46.88 16.30
C GLU A 235 -12.17 48.17 15.49
N GLY A 236 -12.99 49.09 16.00
CA GLY A 236 -13.01 50.49 15.56
C GLY A 236 -14.39 51.13 15.59
N GLY A 237 -14.88 51.52 16.78
CA GLY A 237 -16.03 52.43 16.87
C GLY A 237 -16.65 52.58 18.26
N SER A 238 -15.97 53.30 19.16
CA SER A 238 -16.62 53.84 20.37
C SER A 238 -17.66 54.90 19.99
N GLY A 239 -18.92 54.69 20.39
CA GLY A 239 -20.00 55.68 20.33
C GLY A 239 -21.31 55.15 20.93
N PRO A 240 -22.04 55.91 21.75
CA PRO A 240 -22.87 55.35 22.82
C PRO A 240 -24.36 55.16 22.47
N GLY A 241 -25.01 54.24 23.18
CA GLY A 241 -26.42 54.35 23.58
C GLY A 241 -27.48 54.06 22.52
N GLY A 242 -28.11 52.89 22.62
CA GLY A 242 -29.35 52.59 21.91
C GLY A 242 -29.92 51.24 22.35
N ALA A 243 -30.86 51.26 23.29
CA ALA A 243 -31.57 50.08 23.75
C ALA A 243 -32.66 49.63 22.77
N ALA A 244 -33.02 48.34 22.91
CA ALA A 244 -34.23 47.62 22.47
C ALA A 244 -34.11 46.77 21.18
N PRO A 245 -34.98 45.76 21.01
CA PRO A 245 -35.26 44.63 21.93
C PRO A 245 -35.05 43.28 21.22
N ALA A 246 -35.00 42.18 21.98
CA ALA A 246 -34.91 40.82 21.43
C ALA A 246 -36.21 40.39 20.73
N PRO A 247 -36.16 39.74 19.55
CA PRO A 247 -37.26 38.97 19.03
C PRO A 247 -36.91 37.47 18.87
N GLY A 248 -37.66 36.65 19.61
CA GLY A 248 -38.29 35.42 19.11
C GLY A 248 -37.41 34.25 18.69
N SER A 249 -37.31 33.25 19.56
CA SER A 249 -37.06 31.86 19.17
C SER A 249 -38.24 31.33 18.30
N PRO A 250 -37.99 30.75 17.12
CA PRO A 250 -38.97 29.91 16.45
C PRO A 250 -38.78 28.45 16.88
N SER A 251 -39.87 27.86 17.37
CA SER A 251 -40.02 26.42 17.62
C SER A 251 -39.89 25.57 16.35
N ARG A 252 -39.41 24.33 16.55
CA ARG A 252 -39.35 23.16 15.65
C ARG A 252 -40.57 22.95 14.74
N PRO A 253 -40.36 22.20 13.65
CA PRO A 253 -41.08 20.92 13.46
C PRO A 253 -40.08 19.79 13.15
N GLY A 254 -40.02 18.68 13.89
CA GLY A 254 -41.01 17.59 13.79
C GLY A 254 -40.47 16.50 12.84
N PHE A 255 -39.56 15.65 13.32
CA PHE A 255 -39.05 14.50 12.55
C PHE A 255 -39.95 13.30 12.86
N GLY A 256 -40.81 12.94 11.91
CA GLY A 256 -41.59 11.69 11.93
C GLY A 256 -40.97 10.66 10.97
N PRO A 257 -41.04 9.35 11.27
CA PRO A 257 -40.48 8.30 10.44
C PRO A 257 -41.52 7.79 9.41
N GLY A 258 -41.10 7.69 8.15
CA GLY A 258 -41.82 7.03 7.05
C GLY A 258 -40.88 6.98 5.85
N GLY A 259 -40.52 5.84 5.26
CA GLY A 259 -41.42 4.79 4.79
C GLY A 259 -41.84 5.15 3.37
N GLY A 260 -41.09 4.69 2.36
CA GLY A 260 -41.42 4.96 0.96
C GLY A 260 -40.44 4.33 -0.02
N GLY A 261 -40.79 3.13 -0.50
CA GLY A 261 -40.07 2.46 -1.57
C GLY A 261 -40.21 3.20 -2.91
N GLY A 262 -39.10 3.34 -3.62
CA GLY A 262 -39.03 3.85 -4.98
C GLY A 262 -38.24 2.88 -5.85
N ARG A 263 -38.91 2.31 -6.86
CA ARG A 263 -38.34 1.41 -7.87
C ARG A 263 -37.20 2.09 -8.63
N ARG A 264 -36.03 1.45 -8.73
CA ARG A 264 -34.92 1.88 -9.60
C ARG A 264 -35.22 1.54 -11.07
N PRO A 265 -34.93 2.42 -12.04
CA PRO A 265 -35.00 2.08 -13.47
C PRO A 265 -33.89 1.09 -13.83
N ILE A 266 -34.24 0.06 -14.59
CA ILE A 266 -33.31 -0.92 -15.16
C ILE A 266 -32.43 -0.21 -16.20
N GLY A 267 -31.19 0.08 -15.82
CA GLY A 267 -30.13 0.58 -16.70
C GLY A 267 -29.35 -0.57 -17.33
N LYS A 268 -28.94 -0.37 -18.59
CA LYS A 268 -28.25 -1.36 -19.44
C LYS A 268 -26.88 -1.76 -18.84
N LYS A 269 -26.54 -3.05 -18.94
CA LYS A 269 -25.22 -3.62 -18.59
C LYS A 269 -24.10 -2.75 -19.16
N ARG A 270 -23.26 -2.19 -18.28
CA ARG A 270 -22.05 -1.46 -18.66
C ARG A 270 -20.93 -2.46 -18.90
N LYS A 271 -20.18 -2.27 -19.99
CA LYS A 271 -18.93 -3.00 -20.21
C LYS A 271 -17.86 -2.45 -19.25
N PRO A 272 -16.88 -3.28 -18.85
CA PRO A 272 -15.72 -2.80 -18.12
C PRO A 272 -15.01 -1.70 -18.93
N PRO A 273 -14.48 -0.65 -18.26
CA PRO A 273 -13.61 0.33 -18.89
C PRO A 273 -12.40 -0.39 -19.53
N GLY A 274 -12.12 -0.13 -20.81
CA GLY A 274 -10.95 -0.67 -21.51
C GLY A 274 -11.17 -1.92 -22.39
N ALA A 275 -12.39 -2.47 -22.46
CA ALA A 275 -12.68 -3.55 -23.40
C ALA A 275 -12.59 -3.06 -24.87
N MET A 276 -11.48 -3.38 -25.55
CA MET A 276 -11.32 -3.18 -26.99
C MET A 276 -12.46 -3.85 -27.76
N PRO A 277 -12.95 -3.26 -28.88
CA PRO A 277 -13.91 -3.92 -29.74
C PRO A 277 -13.24 -5.14 -30.38
N GLY A 278 -13.73 -6.35 -30.06
CA GLY A 278 -13.34 -7.56 -30.76
C GLY A 278 -13.68 -7.43 -32.25
N GLY A 279 -12.66 -7.57 -33.09
CA GLY A 279 -12.77 -7.89 -34.51
C GLY A 279 -12.67 -9.39 -34.74
#